data_AF-A0A7S2PZK4-F1
#
_entry.id   AF-A0A7S2PZK4-F1
#
_cell.length_a   1.000
_cell.length_b   1.000
_cell.length_c   1.000
_cell.angle_alpha   90.00
_cell.angle_beta   90.00
_cell.angle_gamma   90.00
#
_symmetry.space_group_name_H-M   'P 1'
#
loop_
_entity.id
_entity.type
_entity.pdbx_description
1 polymer ?
#
loop_
_entity_poly.entity_id
_entity_poly.type
_entity_poly.pdbx_seq_one_letter_code
_entity_poly.pdbx_strand_id
1 'polypeptide(L)'
;NTPVSDLSVGKSTVGEYSGRGLFAAKDIQEGVSIGLEKKSLSYFILPSTHQIIEEMYYWAEENYDEAYASEVYDSISAVEAFSIGYGFWSTLLGRTHSTVDSGALMFCNHGCNGTYNYGVITGFTEANVDLKQPPEMIIGKSSAFSPVTERNMRQYLSGGDATNRVVKQGEELLCDYLGYVGNPQHWKEEIVSLRGQCDGSEAGDITYFESSEE
;
A
#
# COMPACT_ATOMS: atom_id res chain seq x y z
N ASN A 1 17.25 -10.53 7.12
CA ASN A 1 16.21 -10.76 6.09
C ASN A 1 15.68 -12.16 6.26
N THR A 2 14.37 -12.32 6.32
CA THR A 2 13.68 -13.62 6.35
C THR A 2 13.61 -14.17 4.93
N PRO A 3 14.13 -15.39 4.65
CA PRO A 3 14.06 -15.97 3.32
C PRO A 3 12.61 -16.35 2.97
N VAL A 4 12.29 -16.30 1.67
CA VAL A 4 10.92 -16.58 1.18
C VAL A 4 10.46 -18.01 1.53
N SER A 5 11.39 -18.95 1.69
CA SER A 5 11.09 -20.32 2.15
C SER A 5 10.51 -20.39 3.56
N ASP A 6 10.65 -19.33 4.35
CA ASP A 6 10.11 -19.22 5.71
C ASP A 6 8.73 -18.58 5.73
N LEU A 7 8.15 -18.36 4.55
CA LEU A 7 6.86 -17.74 4.36
C LEU A 7 5.94 -18.70 3.61
N SER A 8 4.64 -18.57 3.84
CA SER A 8 3.60 -19.23 3.05
C SER A 8 2.50 -18.22 2.70
N VAL A 9 1.75 -18.51 1.65
CA VAL A 9 0.57 -17.71 1.27
C VAL A 9 -0.69 -18.51 1.61
N GLY A 10 -1.67 -17.85 2.21
CA GLY A 10 -2.94 -18.46 2.61
C GLY A 10 -4.09 -17.47 2.53
N LYS A 11 -5.31 -17.90 2.87
CA LYS A 11 -6.44 -16.96 3.05
C LYS A 11 -6.16 -16.08 4.27
N SER A 12 -6.34 -14.77 4.14
CA SER A 12 -6.11 -13.82 5.23
C SER A 12 -7.03 -14.09 6.43
N THR A 13 -6.53 -13.76 7.61
CA THR A 13 -7.24 -13.82 8.89
C THR A 13 -7.95 -12.53 9.26
N VAL A 14 -7.71 -11.44 8.52
CA VAL A 14 -8.27 -10.10 8.80
C VAL A 14 -9.77 -10.02 8.47
N GLY A 15 -10.22 -10.74 7.45
CA GLY A 15 -11.63 -10.72 7.05
C GLY A 15 -11.91 -11.52 5.78
N GLU A 16 -13.19 -11.66 5.44
CA GLU A 16 -13.62 -12.37 4.23
C GLU A 16 -13.16 -11.66 2.95
N TYR A 17 -13.09 -10.33 2.98
CA TYR A 17 -12.71 -9.47 1.86
C TYR A 17 -11.23 -9.03 1.89
N SER A 18 -10.39 -9.71 2.68
CA SER A 18 -8.96 -9.41 2.79
C SER A 18 -8.09 -10.30 1.89
N GLY A 19 -8.72 -11.10 1.02
CA GLY A 19 -8.02 -11.92 0.02
C GLY A 19 -6.99 -12.88 0.61
N ARG A 20 -5.78 -12.88 0.03
CA ARG A 20 -4.65 -13.72 0.45
C ARG A 20 -3.72 -12.94 1.38
N GLY A 21 -3.17 -13.63 2.37
CA GLY A 21 -2.18 -13.11 3.30
C GLY A 21 -0.87 -13.88 3.26
N LEU A 22 0.17 -13.24 3.80
CA LEU A 22 1.49 -13.83 4.00
C LEU A 22 1.63 -14.36 5.43
N PHE A 23 2.07 -15.60 5.61
CA PHE A 23 2.13 -16.28 6.90
C PHE A 23 3.55 -16.74 7.21
N ALA A 24 3.91 -16.73 8.49
CA ALA A 24 5.18 -17.26 8.96
C ALA A 24 5.17 -18.79 8.92
N ALA A 25 6.00 -19.41 8.07
CA ALA A 25 6.14 -20.87 8.01
C ALA A 25 6.95 -21.42 9.20
N LYS A 26 7.69 -20.55 9.90
CA LYS A 26 8.42 -20.79 11.15
C LYS A 26 8.50 -19.49 11.95
N ASP A 27 8.89 -19.56 13.22
CA ASP A 27 9.10 -18.36 14.04
C ASP A 27 10.08 -17.37 13.39
N ILE A 28 9.64 -16.13 13.19
CA ILE A 28 10.44 -15.00 12.68
C ILE A 28 10.79 -14.11 13.87
N GLN A 29 12.07 -13.74 13.98
CA GLN A 29 12.55 -12.92 15.09
C GLN A 29 12.04 -11.47 14.99
N GLU A 30 12.22 -10.69 16.05
CA GLU A 30 12.02 -9.24 16.02
C GLU A 30 13.17 -8.54 15.26
N GLY A 31 12.87 -7.42 14.60
CA GLY A 31 13.86 -6.56 13.96
C GLY A 31 14.43 -7.12 12.65
N VAL A 32 13.80 -8.13 12.05
CA VAL A 32 14.22 -8.67 10.75
C VAL A 32 13.30 -8.19 9.65
N SER A 33 13.91 -7.68 8.57
CA SER A 33 13.18 -7.41 7.34
C SER A 33 12.63 -8.67 6.72
N ILE A 34 11.47 -8.53 6.09
CA ILE A 34 10.80 -9.57 5.34
C ILE A 34 10.80 -9.10 3.89
N GLY A 35 11.43 -9.87 3.02
CA GLY A 35 11.61 -9.43 1.66
C GLY A 35 12.42 -10.41 0.84
N LEU A 36 12.47 -10.17 -0.46
CA LEU A 36 13.19 -11.04 -1.37
C LEU A 36 14.70 -11.00 -1.07
N GLU A 37 15.35 -12.18 -1.10
CA GLU A 37 16.81 -12.32 -0.99
C GLU A 37 17.59 -11.54 -2.08
N LYS A 38 16.88 -11.10 -3.13
CA LYS A 38 17.38 -10.28 -4.23
C LYS A 38 16.46 -9.08 -4.40
N LYS A 39 17.03 -7.95 -4.82
CA LYS A 39 16.29 -6.72 -5.11
C LYS A 39 15.10 -7.02 -6.04
N SER A 40 13.87 -6.79 -5.56
CA SER A 40 12.64 -6.91 -6.34
C SER A 40 12.64 -5.90 -7.49
N LEU A 41 11.88 -6.21 -8.55
CA LEU A 41 11.57 -5.26 -9.61
C LEU A 41 10.52 -4.28 -9.07
N SER A 42 10.88 -3.35 -8.21
CA SER A 42 9.95 -2.30 -7.80
C SER A 42 9.57 -1.47 -9.04
N TYR A 43 8.28 -1.24 -9.22
CA TYR A 43 7.76 -0.39 -10.29
C TYR A 43 7.51 1.00 -9.72
N PHE A 44 7.93 2.03 -10.46
CA PHE A 44 7.79 3.42 -10.06
C PHE A 44 6.98 4.15 -11.14
N ILE A 45 5.84 4.71 -10.76
CA ILE A 45 5.10 5.64 -11.60
C ILE A 45 5.56 7.05 -11.21
N LEU A 46 6.47 7.60 -12.01
CA LEU A 46 7.05 8.93 -11.76
C LEU A 46 6.00 10.04 -11.96
N PRO A 47 6.20 11.24 -11.38
CA PRO A 47 5.24 12.33 -11.52
C PRO A 47 4.87 12.70 -12.96
N SER A 48 5.81 12.63 -13.89
CA SER A 48 5.54 12.86 -15.31
C SER A 48 4.67 11.76 -15.92
N THR A 49 4.81 10.52 -15.44
CA THR A 49 4.00 9.38 -15.88
C THR A 49 2.60 9.47 -15.29
N HIS A 50 2.48 9.82 -14.00
CA HIS A 50 1.18 10.10 -13.35
C HIS A 50 0.40 11.17 -14.11
N GLN A 51 1.04 12.29 -14.46
CA GLN A 51 0.39 13.34 -15.23
C GLN A 51 -0.14 12.83 -16.59
N ILE A 52 0.63 12.02 -17.31
CA ILE A 52 0.19 11.46 -18.59
C ILE A 52 -0.95 10.46 -18.39
N ILE A 53 -0.88 9.62 -17.36
CA ILE A 53 -1.95 8.66 -17.02
C ILE A 53 -3.24 9.40 -16.71
N GLU A 54 -3.19 10.45 -15.89
CA GLU A 54 -4.34 11.28 -15.52
C GLU A 54 -4.95 11.98 -16.75
N GLU A 55 -4.12 12.58 -17.62
CA GLU A 55 -4.58 13.20 -18.87
C GLU A 55 -5.26 12.17 -19.80
N MET A 56 -4.71 10.95 -19.89
CA MET A 56 -5.30 9.86 -20.67
C MET A 56 -6.58 9.32 -20.05
N TYR A 57 -6.65 9.23 -18.72
CA TYR A 57 -7.82 8.77 -17.97
C TYR A 57 -9.01 9.69 -18.23
N TYR A 58 -8.85 10.99 -18.01
CA TYR A 58 -9.94 11.95 -18.21
C TYR A 58 -10.38 12.05 -19.68
N TRP A 59 -9.42 12.00 -20.61
CA TRP A 59 -9.77 11.91 -22.02
C TRP A 59 -10.59 10.65 -22.32
N ALA A 60 -10.20 9.49 -21.79
CA ALA A 60 -10.90 8.24 -22.02
C ALA A 60 -12.29 8.21 -21.36
N GLU A 61 -12.43 8.77 -20.17
CA GLU A 61 -13.71 8.96 -19.46
C GLU A 61 -14.67 9.85 -20.26
N GLU A 62 -14.19 10.99 -20.76
CA GLU A 62 -15.00 11.92 -21.56
C GLU A 62 -15.45 11.32 -22.90
N ASN A 63 -14.71 10.34 -23.43
CA ASN A 63 -14.95 9.71 -24.73
C ASN A 63 -15.37 8.23 -24.60
N TYR A 64 -15.84 7.80 -23.43
CA TYR A 64 -16.02 6.38 -23.07
C TYR A 64 -16.89 5.57 -24.05
N ASP A 65 -17.85 6.20 -24.72
CA ASP A 65 -18.70 5.56 -25.73
C ASP A 65 -17.94 5.15 -27.02
N GLU A 66 -16.70 5.61 -27.20
CA GLU A 66 -15.83 5.21 -28.30
C GLU A 66 -15.07 3.92 -27.94
N ALA A 67 -15.14 2.91 -28.82
CA ALA A 67 -14.61 1.56 -28.53
C ALA A 67 -13.12 1.48 -28.12
N TYR A 68 -12.30 2.46 -28.52
CA TYR A 68 -10.90 2.53 -28.11
C TYR A 68 -10.70 3.30 -26.80
N ALA A 69 -11.57 4.27 -26.49
CA ALA A 69 -11.50 5.05 -25.26
C ALA A 69 -11.88 4.18 -24.05
N SER A 70 -12.90 3.34 -24.16
CA SER A 70 -13.26 2.41 -23.07
C SER A 70 -12.11 1.46 -22.72
N GLU A 71 -11.42 0.89 -23.71
CA GLU A 71 -10.26 0.00 -23.47
C GLU A 71 -9.11 0.73 -22.77
N VAL A 72 -8.86 1.99 -23.14
CA VAL A 72 -7.86 2.83 -22.47
C VAL A 72 -8.26 3.13 -21.03
N TYR A 73 -9.53 3.48 -20.80
CA TYR A 73 -10.07 3.75 -19.46
C TYR A 73 -9.93 2.53 -18.55
N ASP A 74 -10.36 1.34 -19.02
CA ASP A 74 -10.29 0.10 -18.26
C ASP A 74 -8.84 -0.27 -17.94
N SER A 75 -7.95 -0.13 -18.92
CA SER A 75 -6.51 -0.42 -18.75
C SER A 75 -5.84 0.51 -17.75
N ILE A 76 -6.17 1.80 -17.77
CA ILE A 76 -5.63 2.77 -16.81
C ILE A 76 -6.20 2.48 -15.41
N SER A 77 -7.51 2.25 -15.32
CA SER A 77 -8.19 1.92 -14.06
C SER A 77 -7.55 0.69 -13.40
N ALA A 78 -7.22 -0.35 -14.17
CA ALA A 78 -6.53 -1.53 -13.67
C ALA A 78 -5.10 -1.25 -13.17
N VAL A 79 -4.36 -0.36 -13.84
CA VAL A 79 -3.02 0.04 -13.40
C VAL A 79 -3.08 0.86 -12.12
N GLU A 80 -4.03 1.79 -12.01
CA GLU A 80 -4.24 2.60 -10.81
C GLU A 80 -4.69 1.73 -9.63
N ALA A 81 -5.68 0.86 -9.85
CA ALA A 81 -6.13 -0.16 -8.90
C ALA A 81 -4.97 -0.96 -8.30
N PHE A 82 -4.13 -1.50 -9.17
CA PHE A 82 -2.95 -2.27 -8.78
C PHE A 82 -1.95 -1.40 -7.99
N SER A 83 -1.77 -0.14 -8.40
CA SER A 83 -0.88 0.81 -7.72
C SER A 83 -1.41 1.27 -6.36
N ILE A 84 -2.73 1.31 -6.15
CA ILE A 84 -3.36 1.66 -4.88
C ILE A 84 -3.29 0.45 -3.96
N GLY A 85 -3.76 -0.71 -4.41
CA GLY A 85 -3.90 -1.89 -3.56
C GLY A 85 -2.59 -2.58 -3.17
N TYR A 86 -1.54 -2.49 -3.99
CA TYR A 86 -0.22 -3.11 -3.71
C TYR A 86 0.94 -2.12 -3.62
N GLY A 87 0.65 -0.84 -3.78
CA GLY A 87 1.64 0.21 -3.74
C GLY A 87 1.44 1.16 -2.57
N PHE A 88 2.17 2.26 -2.65
CA PHE A 88 1.92 3.40 -1.79
C PHE A 88 2.19 4.68 -2.57
N TRP A 89 1.45 5.72 -2.21
CA TRP A 89 1.47 7.01 -2.88
C TRP A 89 2.26 8.00 -2.03
N SER A 90 3.07 8.83 -2.68
CA SER A 90 3.89 9.83 -2.00
C SER A 90 4.09 11.05 -2.89
N THR A 91 4.68 12.09 -2.32
CA THR A 91 5.04 13.30 -3.04
C THR A 91 6.50 13.22 -3.48
N LEU A 92 6.75 13.31 -4.78
CA LEU A 92 8.08 13.46 -5.40
C LEU A 92 8.09 14.73 -6.26
N LEU A 93 9.04 15.63 -6.00
CA LEU A 93 9.16 16.96 -6.60
C LEU A 93 7.89 17.83 -6.43
N GLY A 94 7.19 17.66 -5.30
CA GLY A 94 5.93 18.36 -5.04
C GLY A 94 4.74 17.85 -5.86
N ARG A 95 4.85 16.66 -6.47
CA ARG A 95 3.81 16.03 -7.29
C ARG A 95 3.61 14.57 -6.90
N THR A 96 2.48 13.99 -7.29
CA THR A 96 2.13 12.59 -7.01
C THR A 96 3.12 11.62 -7.65
N HIS A 97 3.49 10.60 -6.89
CA HIS A 97 4.29 9.46 -7.31
C HIS A 97 3.75 8.21 -6.63
N SER A 98 3.76 7.08 -7.31
CA SER A 98 3.44 5.80 -6.67
C SER A 98 4.54 4.77 -6.91
N THR A 99 4.72 3.90 -5.91
CA THR A 99 5.63 2.76 -5.97
C THR A 99 4.86 1.49 -5.69
N VAL A 100 5.09 0.46 -6.48
CA VAL A 100 4.64 -0.90 -6.16
C VAL A 100 5.86 -1.77 -5.89
N ASP A 101 5.92 -2.36 -4.69
CA ASP A 101 6.93 -3.37 -4.38
C ASP A 101 6.46 -4.73 -4.91
N SER A 102 7.20 -5.30 -5.87
CA SER A 102 6.91 -6.63 -6.43
C SER A 102 7.45 -7.78 -5.59
N GLY A 103 7.75 -7.53 -4.31
CA GLY A 103 8.18 -8.53 -3.34
C GLY A 103 7.03 -9.32 -2.74
N ALA A 104 7.37 -10.31 -1.91
CA ALA A 104 6.38 -11.07 -1.13
C ALA A 104 5.53 -10.19 -0.19
N LEU A 105 6.00 -8.97 0.10
CA LEU A 105 5.28 -7.97 0.89
C LEU A 105 3.98 -7.49 0.25
N MET A 106 3.79 -7.70 -1.06
CA MET A 106 2.49 -7.44 -1.70
C MET A 106 1.34 -8.27 -1.12
N PHE A 107 1.64 -9.34 -0.37
CA PHE A 107 0.65 -10.15 0.35
C PHE A 107 0.56 -9.79 1.85
N CYS A 108 1.23 -8.73 2.32
CA CYS A 108 1.09 -8.26 3.71
C CYS A 108 -0.19 -7.44 3.83
N ASN A 109 -1.21 -7.94 4.52
CA ASN A 109 -2.47 -7.22 4.69
C ASN A 109 -2.40 -6.17 5.80
N HIS A 110 -3.39 -5.28 5.84
CA HIS A 110 -3.53 -4.34 6.92
C HIS A 110 -3.84 -5.03 8.26
N GLY A 111 -3.06 -4.71 9.30
CA GLY A 111 -3.34 -5.12 10.67
C GLY A 111 -4.27 -4.14 11.38
N CYS A 112 -5.57 -4.42 11.32
CA CYS A 112 -6.62 -3.62 11.96
C CYS A 112 -6.39 -3.42 13.46
N ASN A 113 -6.71 -2.22 13.95
CA ASN A 113 -6.66 -1.82 15.35
C ASN A 113 -5.34 -2.16 16.05
N GLY A 114 -4.22 -1.94 15.35
CA GLY A 114 -2.89 -2.13 15.91
C GLY A 114 -2.43 -3.59 16.01
N THR A 115 -3.06 -4.51 15.26
CA THR A 115 -2.67 -5.92 15.22
C THR A 115 -1.45 -6.20 14.34
N TYR A 116 -0.94 -5.18 13.64
CA TYR A 116 0.22 -5.28 12.77
C TYR A 116 1.50 -5.73 13.51
N ASN A 117 2.32 -6.52 12.83
CA ASN A 117 3.57 -7.08 13.36
C ASN A 117 4.79 -6.80 12.48
N TYR A 118 4.58 -6.04 11.39
CA TYR A 118 5.61 -5.60 10.45
C TYR A 118 5.44 -4.11 10.17
N GLY A 119 6.56 -3.38 10.10
CA GLY A 119 6.56 -1.92 9.92
C GLY A 119 6.82 -1.14 11.20
N VAL A 120 6.77 0.18 11.08
CA VAL A 120 7.07 1.12 12.15
C VAL A 120 5.92 1.15 13.17
N ILE A 121 6.24 1.01 14.46
CA ILE A 121 5.27 1.24 15.53
C ILE A 121 4.99 2.74 15.64
N THR A 122 3.83 3.17 15.17
CA THR A 122 3.41 4.58 15.21
C THR A 122 2.66 4.94 16.49
N GLY A 123 2.03 3.95 17.14
CA GLY A 123 1.06 4.18 18.22
C GLY A 123 -0.30 4.68 17.74
N PHE A 124 -0.46 4.85 16.43
CA PHE A 124 -1.69 5.24 15.78
C PHE A 124 -2.36 4.02 15.15
N THR A 125 -3.69 4.05 15.09
CA THR A 125 -4.54 3.06 14.45
C THR A 125 -5.71 3.78 13.78
N GLU A 126 -6.34 3.15 12.80
CA GLU A 126 -7.51 3.67 12.11
C GLU A 126 -8.61 4.09 13.11
N ALA A 127 -8.69 3.39 14.25
CA ALA A 127 -9.62 3.69 15.34
C ALA A 127 -9.28 4.94 16.17
N ASN A 128 -8.00 5.36 16.24
CA ASN A 128 -7.56 6.42 17.17
C ASN A 128 -7.06 7.71 16.50
N VAL A 129 -6.83 7.70 15.19
CA VAL A 129 -6.34 8.88 14.45
C VAL A 129 -7.42 9.96 14.25
N ASP A 130 -7.00 11.23 14.26
CA ASP A 130 -7.86 12.38 13.95
C ASP A 130 -8.01 12.54 12.43
N LEU A 131 -9.25 12.48 11.94
CA LEU A 131 -9.59 12.70 10.54
C LEU A 131 -9.29 14.13 10.04
N LYS A 132 -9.17 15.10 10.94
CA LYS A 132 -8.92 16.52 10.59
C LYS A 132 -7.46 16.92 10.68
N GLN A 133 -6.67 16.18 11.45
CA GLN A 133 -5.28 16.51 11.74
C GLN A 133 -4.42 15.25 11.65
N PRO A 134 -3.89 14.93 10.45
CA PRO A 134 -3.00 13.79 10.30
C PRO A 134 -1.75 13.95 11.19
N PRO A 135 -1.31 12.88 11.90
CA PRO A 135 -0.07 12.93 12.66
C PRO A 135 1.14 13.19 11.75
N GLU A 136 2.00 14.13 12.14
CA GLU A 136 3.20 14.51 11.37
C GLU A 136 4.13 13.30 11.13
N MET A 137 4.15 12.34 12.05
CA MET A 137 4.97 11.13 11.91
C MET A 137 4.49 10.16 10.82
N ILE A 138 3.22 10.25 10.41
CA ILE A 138 2.62 9.37 9.40
C ILE A 138 2.76 9.99 8.00
N ILE A 139 2.33 11.24 7.85
CA ILE A 139 2.37 11.93 6.55
C ILE A 139 3.77 12.47 6.23
N GLY A 140 4.65 12.51 7.22
CA GLY A 140 5.97 13.13 7.12
C GLY A 140 5.87 14.63 6.85
N LYS A 141 7.03 15.32 6.80
CA LYS A 141 7.13 16.72 6.35
C LYS A 141 6.90 16.89 4.83
N SER A 142 6.14 16.01 4.21
CA SER A 142 5.98 15.87 2.76
C SER A 142 5.27 17.05 2.09
N SER A 143 4.68 17.98 2.87
CA SER A 143 4.00 19.16 2.31
C SER A 143 4.96 20.21 1.72
N ALA A 144 6.27 20.13 1.95
CA ALA A 144 7.25 21.05 1.37
C ALA A 144 8.37 20.31 0.64
N PHE A 145 8.67 20.73 -0.59
CA PHE A 145 9.82 20.26 -1.37
C PHE A 145 11.10 20.30 -0.52
N SER A 146 11.75 19.15 -0.35
CA SER A 146 13.00 19.00 0.39
C SER A 146 14.05 18.37 -0.52
N PRO A 147 15.05 19.11 -1.00
CA PRO A 147 16.10 18.57 -1.88
C PRO A 147 16.81 17.32 -1.30
N VAL A 148 16.94 17.25 0.03
CA VAL A 148 17.56 16.11 0.73
C VAL A 148 16.62 14.90 0.70
N THR A 149 15.34 15.09 1.00
CA THR A 149 14.35 14.01 0.96
C THR A 149 14.19 13.49 -0.47
N GLU A 150 14.05 14.39 -1.44
CA GLU A 150 13.91 14.08 -2.88
C GLU A 150 15.10 13.28 -3.41
N ARG A 151 16.33 13.69 -3.09
CA ARG A 151 17.55 13.01 -3.54
C ARG A 151 17.69 11.59 -2.97
N ASN A 152 17.15 11.36 -1.78
CA ASN A 152 17.24 10.08 -1.08
C ASN A 152 15.93 9.28 -1.13
N MET A 153 14.88 9.79 -1.79
CA MET A 153 13.54 9.20 -1.76
C MET A 153 13.59 7.74 -2.16
N ARG A 154 14.23 7.41 -3.30
CA ARG A 154 14.37 6.01 -3.75
C ARG A 154 15.00 5.09 -2.70
N GLN A 155 15.94 5.58 -1.89
CA GLN A 155 16.55 4.80 -0.82
C GLN A 155 15.59 4.62 0.36
N TYR A 156 14.77 5.62 0.70
CA TYR A 156 13.71 5.50 1.69
C TYR A 156 12.62 4.52 1.23
N LEU A 157 12.15 4.68 -0.02
CA LEU A 157 11.13 3.82 -0.63
C LEU A 157 11.59 2.37 -0.78
N SER A 158 12.90 2.14 -0.95
CA SER A 158 13.48 0.79 -1.05
C SER A 158 14.14 0.31 0.24
N GLY A 159 14.01 1.04 1.35
CA GLY A 159 14.64 0.71 2.62
C GLY A 159 14.05 -0.55 3.26
N GLY A 160 12.79 -0.83 2.94
CA GLY A 160 12.01 -1.90 3.55
C GLY A 160 11.74 -1.63 5.03
N ASP A 161 10.87 -2.46 5.59
CA ASP A 161 10.51 -2.45 7.00
C ASP A 161 11.13 -3.66 7.74
N ALA A 162 10.81 -3.78 9.02
CA ALA A 162 11.20 -4.93 9.83
C ALA A 162 10.03 -5.40 10.71
N THR A 163 10.10 -6.65 11.15
CA THR A 163 9.19 -7.16 12.18
C THR A 163 9.35 -6.35 13.47
N ASN A 164 8.22 -5.97 14.07
CA ASN A 164 8.22 -5.16 15.29
C ASN A 164 8.13 -5.99 16.58
N ARG A 165 7.96 -7.31 16.42
CA ARG A 165 7.98 -8.32 17.47
C ARG A 165 8.36 -9.67 16.88
N VAL A 166 8.53 -10.68 17.72
CA VAL A 166 8.59 -12.07 17.26
C VAL A 166 7.24 -12.46 16.65
N VAL A 167 7.26 -12.95 15.41
CA VAL A 167 6.08 -13.48 14.70
C VAL A 167 6.13 -15.00 14.78
N LYS A 168 5.09 -15.61 15.34
CA LYS A 168 5.05 -17.06 15.57
C LYS A 168 4.69 -17.82 14.31
N GLN A 169 5.16 -19.06 14.21
CA GLN A 169 4.74 -19.96 13.14
C GLN A 169 3.20 -19.99 13.03
N GLY A 170 2.70 -19.80 11.82
CA GLY A 170 1.27 -19.76 11.50
C GLY A 170 0.61 -18.40 11.70
N GLU A 171 1.30 -17.40 12.27
CA GLU A 171 0.78 -16.03 12.31
C GLU A 171 0.86 -15.38 10.94
N GLU A 172 -0.16 -14.58 10.62
CA GLU A 172 -0.16 -13.70 9.45
C GLU A 172 0.77 -12.50 9.70
N LEU A 173 1.48 -12.10 8.67
CA LEU A 173 2.25 -10.87 8.63
C LEU A 173 1.31 -9.73 8.24
N LEU A 174 1.25 -8.74 9.12
CA LEU A 174 0.32 -7.64 9.02
C LEU A 174 1.06 -6.31 9.15
N CYS A 175 0.62 -5.34 8.36
CA CYS A 175 1.24 -4.05 8.17
C CYS A 175 0.28 -2.91 8.60
N ASP A 176 0.80 -1.78 9.06
CA ASP A 176 -0.02 -0.59 9.34
C ASP A 176 -0.17 0.26 8.08
N TYR A 177 -1.29 0.11 7.36
CA TYR A 177 -1.54 0.83 6.11
C TYR A 177 -1.72 2.33 6.32
N LEU A 178 -1.92 2.80 7.56
CA LEU A 178 -1.84 4.23 7.86
C LEU A 178 -0.52 4.84 7.40
N GLY A 179 0.58 4.09 7.54
CA GLY A 179 1.92 4.52 7.12
C GLY A 179 2.06 4.72 5.60
N TYR A 180 1.10 4.23 4.82
CA TYR A 180 1.09 4.35 3.36
C TYR A 180 0.22 5.49 2.85
N VAL A 181 -0.54 6.15 3.74
CA VAL A 181 -1.30 7.38 3.44
C VAL A 181 -0.34 8.56 3.33
N GLY A 182 0.40 8.63 2.22
CA GLY A 182 1.44 9.64 2.00
C GLY A 182 0.93 10.99 1.49
N ASN A 183 -0.37 11.11 1.20
CA ASN A 183 -0.99 12.33 0.67
C ASN A 183 -2.03 12.91 1.67
N PRO A 184 -1.76 14.08 2.30
CA PRO A 184 -2.70 14.68 3.25
C PRO A 184 -4.06 15.04 2.66
N GLN A 185 -4.15 15.26 1.35
CA GLN A 185 -5.40 15.55 0.65
C GLN A 185 -6.36 14.36 0.68
N HIS A 186 -5.83 13.13 0.68
CA HIS A 186 -6.62 11.90 0.68
C HIS A 186 -6.85 11.35 2.09
N TRP A 187 -6.21 11.94 3.10
CA TRP A 187 -6.20 11.45 4.50
C TRP A 187 -7.59 11.02 4.99
N LYS A 188 -8.59 11.90 4.92
CA LYS A 188 -9.92 11.61 5.46
C LYS A 188 -10.57 10.40 4.77
N GLU A 189 -10.45 10.31 3.46
CA GLU A 189 -11.06 9.25 2.66
C GLU A 189 -10.37 7.91 2.94
N GLU A 190 -9.05 7.89 2.91
CA GLU A 190 -8.22 6.71 3.21
C GLU A 190 -8.48 6.15 4.62
N ILE A 191 -8.56 7.02 5.64
CA ILE A 191 -8.88 6.56 7.00
C ILE A 191 -10.30 6.01 7.11
N VAL A 192 -11.26 6.62 6.41
CA VAL A 192 -12.65 6.11 6.39
C VAL A 192 -12.70 4.75 5.71
N SER A 193 -11.97 4.56 4.61
CA SER A 193 -11.90 3.27 3.94
C SER A 193 -11.24 2.20 4.81
N LEU A 194 -10.08 2.50 5.42
CA LEU A 194 -9.40 1.57 6.32
C LEU A 194 -10.30 1.13 7.48
N ARG A 195 -11.13 2.04 8.02
CA ARG A 195 -12.13 1.69 9.04
C ARG A 195 -13.18 0.72 8.50
N GLY A 196 -13.68 0.96 7.29
CA GLY A 196 -14.65 0.09 6.63
C GLY A 196 -14.09 -1.30 6.31
N GLN A 197 -12.82 -1.37 5.89
CA GLN A 197 -12.13 -2.64 5.71
C GLN A 197 -11.97 -3.40 7.03
N CYS A 198 -11.69 -2.69 8.13
CA CYS A 198 -11.50 -3.30 9.44
C CYS A 198 -12.79 -3.73 10.16
N ASP A 199 -13.92 -3.07 9.89
CA ASP A 199 -15.22 -3.49 10.41
C ASP A 199 -16.00 -4.41 9.46
N GLY A 200 -15.47 -4.63 8.25
CA GLY A 200 -16.05 -5.48 7.21
C GLY A 200 -17.21 -4.85 6.44
N SER A 201 -17.45 -3.55 6.60
CA SER A 201 -18.44 -2.81 5.80
C SER A 201 -17.95 -2.46 4.40
N GLU A 202 -16.64 -2.54 4.15
CA GLU A 202 -16.03 -2.26 2.85
C GLU A 202 -15.03 -3.36 2.48
N ALA A 203 -14.92 -3.68 1.19
CA ALA A 203 -13.88 -4.57 0.67
C ALA A 203 -12.59 -3.77 0.44
N GLY A 204 -11.42 -4.41 0.57
CA GLY A 204 -10.17 -3.80 0.13
C GLY A 204 -10.11 -3.69 -1.40
N ASP A 205 -9.35 -2.72 -1.91
CA ASP A 205 -9.33 -2.35 -3.34
C ASP A 205 -9.11 -3.56 -4.25
N ILE A 206 -8.10 -4.39 -3.98
CA ILE A 206 -7.80 -5.57 -4.79
C ILE A 206 -8.98 -6.53 -4.84
N THR A 207 -9.64 -6.78 -3.70
CA THR A 207 -10.79 -7.69 -3.66
C THR A 207 -11.96 -7.10 -4.44
N TYR A 208 -12.19 -5.80 -4.33
CA TYR A 208 -13.19 -5.11 -5.14
C TYR A 208 -12.92 -5.32 -6.63
N PHE A 209 -11.69 -5.05 -7.10
CA PHE A 209 -11.32 -5.23 -8.51
C PHE A 209 -11.44 -6.69 -8.98
N GLU A 210 -10.87 -7.65 -8.25
CA GLU A 210 -10.94 -9.08 -8.59
C GLU A 210 -12.39 -9.61 -8.62
N SER A 211 -13.28 -9.08 -7.78
CA SER A 211 -14.69 -9.47 -7.74
C SER A 211 -15.58 -8.77 -8.78
N SER A 212 -15.13 -7.62 -9.30
CA SER A 212 -15.87 -6.84 -10.29
C SER A 212 -15.70 -7.32 -11.74
N GLU A 213 -14.75 -8.22 -11.98
CA GLU A 213 -14.48 -8.86 -13.28
C GLU A 213 -15.19 -10.22 -13.47
N GLU A 214 -16.02 -10.66 -12.52
CA GLU A 214 -16.93 -11.83 -12.63
C GLU A 214 -18.35 -11.46 -13.10
#